data_AF-A0A382DDH3-F1
#
_entry.id   AF-A0A382DDH3-F1
#
_cell.length_a   1.000
_cell.length_b   1.000
_cell.length_c   1.000
_cell.angle_alpha   90.00
_cell.angle_beta   90.00
_cell.angle_gamma   90.00
#
_symmetry.space_group_name_H-M   'P 1'
#
loop_
_entity.id
_entity.type
_entity.pdbx_description
1 polymer ?
#
loop_
_entity_poly.entity_id
_entity_poly.type
_entity_poly.pdbx_seq_one_letter_code
_entity_poly.pdbx_strand_id
1 'polypeptide(L)'
;WEEFIFNATKQQNAKISNKVLINLTKRWAFFDKSYKIPMIKKDLKKFPDFLDWVLSFDKNDQTEMVKQNMKPFEALFFDVGAEILKNISGYLAVSGDTAVQKIRKDVIAAIKQVKRSKDVKKLATLKHQLEKLEAIGGLSSIVPSEGIVFKYKGNTYKFTGAFAPVNQILGLLNF
;
A
#
# COMPACT_ATOMS: atom_id res chain seq x y z
N TRP A 1 -13.86 6.27 3.88
CA TRP A 1 -14.98 5.39 3.49
C TRP A 1 -16.32 5.89 4.02
N GLU A 2 -16.48 6.08 5.33
CA GLU A 2 -17.75 6.62 5.88
C GLU A 2 -18.13 7.96 5.25
N GLU A 3 -17.20 8.91 5.17
CA GLU A 3 -17.43 10.21 4.53
C GLU A 3 -17.79 10.08 3.04
N PHE A 4 -17.15 9.15 2.32
CA PHE A 4 -17.46 8.87 0.91
C PHE A 4 -18.92 8.41 0.74
N ILE A 5 -19.37 7.47 1.57
CA ILE A 5 -20.77 7.02 1.59
C ILE A 5 -21.70 8.16 2.01
N PHE A 6 -21.33 8.92 3.05
CA PHE A 6 -22.13 10.02 3.56
C PHE A 6 -22.33 11.12 2.52
N ASN A 7 -21.31 11.43 1.72
CA ASN A 7 -21.42 12.39 0.62
C ASN A 7 -22.36 11.88 -0.48
N ALA A 8 -22.32 10.59 -0.82
CA ALA A 8 -23.27 9.99 -1.75
C ALA A 8 -24.72 10.05 -1.21
N THR A 9 -24.91 9.86 0.10
CA THR A 9 -26.26 10.00 0.70
C THR A 9 -26.80 11.42 0.59
N LYS A 10 -25.95 12.45 0.70
CA LYS A 10 -26.35 13.85 0.51
C LYS A 10 -26.73 14.15 -0.94
N GLN A 11 -25.91 13.70 -1.89
CA GLN A 11 -26.14 13.91 -3.32
C GLN A 11 -27.47 13.30 -3.80
N GLN A 12 -27.90 12.21 -3.16
CA GLN A 12 -29.10 11.46 -3.54
C GLN A 12 -30.24 11.63 -2.54
N ASN A 13 -30.13 12.60 -1.63
CA ASN A 13 -31.12 12.95 -0.62
C ASN A 13 -31.62 11.73 0.20
N ALA A 14 -30.72 10.77 0.47
CA ALA A 14 -31.03 9.52 1.16
C ALA A 14 -30.73 9.63 2.66
N LYS A 15 -31.75 9.44 3.50
CA LYS A 15 -31.57 9.43 4.96
C LYS A 15 -31.39 8.00 5.47
N ILE A 16 -30.14 7.56 5.53
CA ILE A 16 -29.79 6.21 6.02
C ILE A 16 -29.51 6.18 7.52
N SER A 17 -29.63 5.01 8.14
CA SER A 17 -29.22 4.80 9.53
C SER A 17 -27.70 4.62 9.65
N ASN A 18 -27.14 4.91 10.82
CA ASN A 18 -25.72 4.65 11.12
C ASN A 18 -25.35 3.17 10.92
N LYS A 19 -26.28 2.26 11.19
CA LYS A 19 -26.07 0.82 10.96
C LYS A 19 -25.79 0.53 9.48
N VAL A 20 -26.54 1.13 8.56
CA VAL A 20 -26.34 0.97 7.11
C VAL A 20 -25.00 1.58 6.70
N LEU A 21 -24.67 2.78 7.19
CA LEU A 21 -23.39 3.44 6.90
C LEU A 21 -22.19 2.59 7.32
N ILE A 22 -22.19 2.07 8.56
CA ILE A 22 -21.12 1.22 9.09
C ILE A 22 -21.03 -0.08 8.32
N ASN A 23 -22.17 -0.71 8.00
CA ASN A 23 -22.17 -1.99 7.29
C ASN A 23 -21.67 -1.85 5.85
N LEU A 24 -22.05 -0.80 5.13
CA LEU A 24 -21.49 -0.50 3.80
C LEU A 24 -20.00 -0.19 3.88
N THR A 25 -19.58 0.58 4.89
CA THR A 25 -18.16 0.88 5.14
C THR A 25 -17.36 -0.40 5.34
N LYS A 26 -17.81 -1.33 6.18
CA LYS A 26 -17.13 -2.60 6.42
C LYS A 26 -17.05 -3.47 5.17
N ARG A 27 -18.14 -3.50 4.40
CA ARG A 27 -18.23 -4.28 3.15
C ARG A 27 -17.22 -3.84 2.09
N TRP A 28 -16.86 -2.56 2.06
CA TRP A 28 -15.95 -2.00 1.05
C TRP A 28 -14.53 -1.79 1.58
N ALA A 29 -14.36 -1.34 2.82
CA ALA A 29 -13.05 -1.09 3.41
C ALA A 29 -12.35 -2.38 3.86
N PHE A 30 -13.11 -3.36 4.38
CA PHE A 30 -12.58 -4.59 4.97
C PHE A 30 -13.05 -5.85 4.23
N PHE A 31 -13.72 -5.68 3.08
CA PHE A 31 -14.32 -6.77 2.31
C PHE A 31 -15.27 -7.67 3.12
N ASP A 32 -15.82 -7.17 4.22
CA ASP A 32 -16.76 -7.91 5.06
C ASP A 32 -18.13 -8.00 4.38
N LYS A 33 -18.37 -9.10 3.68
CA LYS A 33 -19.62 -9.32 2.92
C LYS A 33 -20.79 -9.79 3.81
N SER A 34 -20.70 -9.71 5.14
CA SER A 34 -21.79 -10.07 6.07
C SER A 34 -23.07 -9.24 5.83
N TYR A 35 -22.93 -7.99 5.40
CA TYR A 35 -24.06 -7.18 4.91
C TYR A 35 -24.38 -7.54 3.46
N LYS A 36 -25.28 -8.51 3.28
CA LYS A 36 -25.59 -9.13 1.99
C LYS A 36 -26.47 -8.23 1.11
N ILE A 37 -26.37 -8.40 -0.21
CA ILE A 37 -27.18 -7.67 -1.20
C ILE A 37 -28.69 -7.69 -0.92
N PRO A 38 -29.33 -8.82 -0.53
CA PRO A 38 -30.76 -8.81 -0.20
C PRO A 38 -31.10 -7.92 1.01
N MET A 39 -30.21 -7.84 2.00
CA MET A 39 -30.38 -6.95 3.16
C MET A 39 -30.22 -5.49 2.75
N ILE A 40 -29.22 -5.17 1.93
CA ILE A 40 -29.03 -3.83 1.35
C ILE A 40 -30.29 -3.38 0.60
N LYS A 41 -30.82 -4.23 -0.30
CA LYS A 41 -32.05 -3.96 -1.05
C LYS A 41 -33.25 -3.72 -0.13
N LYS A 42 -33.37 -4.48 0.95
CA LYS A 42 -34.45 -4.33 1.95
C LYS A 42 -34.31 -3.00 2.71
N ASP A 43 -33.12 -2.71 3.22
CA ASP A 43 -32.88 -1.54 4.08
C ASP A 43 -32.93 -0.23 3.30
N LEU A 44 -32.54 -0.24 2.02
CA LEU A 44 -32.50 0.94 1.14
C LEU A 44 -33.71 1.03 0.20
N LYS A 45 -34.74 0.19 0.35
CA LYS A 45 -35.92 0.16 -0.54
C LYS A 45 -36.59 1.53 -0.75
N LYS A 46 -36.55 2.40 0.27
CA LYS A 46 -37.14 3.75 0.23
C LYS A 46 -36.28 4.78 -0.53
N PHE A 47 -35.06 4.42 -0.89
CA PHE A 47 -34.07 5.30 -1.53
C PHE A 47 -33.54 4.63 -2.81
N PRO A 48 -34.38 4.51 -3.87
CA PRO A 48 -34.04 3.75 -5.07
C PRO A 48 -32.76 4.25 -5.75
N ASP A 49 -32.59 5.57 -5.90
CA ASP A 49 -31.39 6.15 -6.50
C ASP A 49 -30.12 5.74 -5.72
N PHE A 50 -30.17 5.89 -4.39
CA PHE A 50 -29.04 5.54 -3.52
C PHE A 50 -28.76 4.05 -3.52
N LEU A 51 -29.80 3.23 -3.58
CA LEU A 51 -29.66 1.78 -3.74
C LEU A 51 -28.96 1.45 -5.06
N ASP A 52 -29.33 2.07 -6.17
CA ASP A 52 -28.71 1.84 -7.48
C ASP A 52 -27.24 2.28 -7.50
N TRP A 53 -26.92 3.40 -6.86
CA TRP A 53 -25.54 3.82 -6.66
C TRP A 53 -24.75 2.81 -5.82
N VAL A 54 -25.30 2.34 -4.69
CA VAL A 54 -24.67 1.33 -3.83
C VAL A 54 -24.40 0.04 -4.61
N LEU A 55 -25.38 -0.45 -5.38
CA LEU A 55 -25.25 -1.68 -6.16
C LEU A 55 -24.29 -1.52 -7.33
N SER A 56 -24.24 -0.35 -7.95
CA SER A 56 -23.28 -0.05 -9.02
C SER A 56 -21.85 0.01 -8.47
N PHE A 57 -21.67 0.67 -7.32
CA PHE A 57 -20.37 0.73 -6.66
C PHE A 57 -19.91 -0.65 -6.15
N ASP A 58 -20.83 -1.48 -5.64
CA ASP A 58 -20.50 -2.82 -5.14
C ASP A 58 -20.00 -3.78 -6.24
N LYS A 59 -20.30 -3.48 -7.51
CA LYS A 59 -19.80 -4.23 -8.68
C LYS A 59 -18.38 -3.82 -9.11
N ASN A 60 -17.94 -2.61 -8.77
CA ASN A 60 -16.61 -2.13 -9.13
C ASN A 60 -15.52 -2.83 -8.31
N ASP A 61 -14.28 -2.85 -8.82
CA ASP A 61 -13.16 -3.42 -8.09
C ASP A 61 -12.75 -2.50 -6.92
N GLN A 62 -13.30 -2.75 -5.73
CA GLN A 62 -12.95 -1.98 -4.53
C GLN A 62 -11.49 -2.21 -4.10
N THR A 63 -10.83 -3.25 -4.61
CA THR A 63 -9.43 -3.59 -4.29
C THR A 63 -8.48 -2.47 -4.70
N GLU A 64 -8.66 -1.91 -5.90
CA GLU A 64 -7.80 -0.83 -6.38
C GLU A 64 -8.02 0.46 -5.58
N MET A 65 -9.25 0.77 -5.20
CA MET A 65 -9.54 1.91 -4.33
C MET A 65 -8.93 1.74 -2.94
N VAL A 66 -9.04 0.55 -2.34
CA VAL A 66 -8.39 0.25 -1.06
C VAL A 66 -6.89 0.42 -1.17
N LYS A 67 -6.25 -0.13 -2.23
CA LYS A 67 -4.81 0.05 -2.46
C LYS A 67 -4.43 1.53 -2.57
N GLN A 68 -5.14 2.30 -3.39
CA GLN A 68 -4.88 3.74 -3.56
C GLN A 68 -5.02 4.51 -2.25
N ASN A 69 -6.04 4.21 -1.46
CA ASN A 69 -6.25 4.84 -0.15
C ASN A 69 -5.19 4.44 0.88
N MET A 70 -4.59 3.25 0.76
CA MET A 70 -3.52 2.79 1.63
C MET A 70 -2.13 3.35 1.26
N LYS A 71 -1.91 3.76 0.00
CA LYS A 71 -0.60 4.25 -0.46
C LYS A 71 0.03 5.33 0.43
N PRO A 72 -0.69 6.37 0.90
CA PRO A 72 -0.09 7.38 1.78
C PRO A 72 0.39 6.82 3.12
N PHE A 73 -0.36 5.86 3.67
CA PHE A 73 0.04 5.17 4.90
C PHE A 73 1.23 4.25 4.68
N GLU A 74 1.25 3.49 3.57
CA GLU A 74 2.40 2.68 3.18
C GLU A 74 3.67 3.53 3.08
N ALA A 75 3.59 4.67 2.38
CA ALA A 75 4.70 5.61 2.25
C ALA A 75 5.18 6.11 3.62
N LEU A 76 4.27 6.57 4.48
CA LEU A 76 4.61 7.02 5.83
C LEU A 76 5.33 5.96 6.66
N PHE A 77 4.86 4.70 6.61
CA PHE A 77 5.50 3.59 7.33
C PHE A 77 6.88 3.25 6.76
N PHE A 78 7.04 3.32 5.43
CA PHE A 78 8.34 3.12 4.79
C PHE A 78 9.32 4.23 5.15
N ASP A 79 8.89 5.49 5.17
CA ASP A 79 9.71 6.65 5.50
C ASP A 79 10.23 6.55 6.93
N VAL A 80 9.34 6.28 7.90
CA VAL A 80 9.72 6.07 9.30
C VAL A 80 10.71 4.91 9.44
N GLY A 81 10.47 3.80 8.73
CA GLY A 81 11.38 2.66 8.74
C GLY A 81 12.76 2.99 8.18
N ALA A 82 12.82 3.74 7.08
CA ALA A 82 14.07 4.17 6.47
C ALA A 82 14.85 5.12 7.39
N GLU A 83 14.17 6.08 8.01
CA GLU A 83 14.79 7.05 8.92
C GLU A 83 15.35 6.37 10.19
N ILE A 84 14.59 5.46 10.80
CA ILE A 84 15.05 4.66 11.94
C ILE A 84 16.30 3.87 11.56
N LEU A 85 16.27 3.19 10.42
CA LEU A 85 17.40 2.35 9.98
C LEU A 85 18.63 3.17 9.62
N LYS A 86 18.47 4.35 9.02
CA LYS A 86 19.57 5.27 8.72
C LYS A 86 20.27 5.72 9.99
N ASN A 87 19.50 6.14 11.01
CA ASN A 87 20.04 6.57 12.30
C ASN A 87 20.75 5.42 13.05
N ILE A 88 20.18 4.21 13.04
CA ILE A 88 20.83 3.03 13.64
C ILE A 88 22.11 2.67 12.88
N SER A 89 22.09 2.72 11.54
CA SER A 89 23.26 2.38 10.72
C SER A 89 24.44 3.34 10.95
N GLY A 90 24.16 4.63 11.16
CA GLY A 90 25.18 5.62 11.52
C GLY A 90 25.86 5.34 12.87
N TYR A 91 25.19 4.63 13.78
CA TYR A 91 25.75 4.23 15.07
C TYR A 91 26.52 2.90 15.00
N LEU A 92 26.21 2.04 14.03
CA LEU A 92 26.76 0.68 13.94
C LEU A 92 27.94 0.51 12.96
N ALA A 93 28.16 1.43 12.03
CA ALA A 93 29.03 1.15 10.88
C ALA A 93 30.44 1.77 10.96
N VAL A 94 31.44 0.92 11.18
CA VAL A 94 32.88 1.20 10.89
C VAL A 94 33.22 0.88 9.41
N SER A 95 32.33 0.22 8.65
CA SER A 95 32.56 -0.25 7.27
C SER A 95 31.34 -0.16 6.33
N GLY A 96 30.33 0.65 6.67
CA GLY A 96 29.03 0.68 5.97
C GLY A 96 29.08 1.18 4.53
N ASP A 97 30.02 2.06 4.20
CA ASP A 97 30.05 2.75 2.91
C ASP A 97 30.29 1.81 1.73
N THR A 98 31.25 0.88 1.82
CA THR A 98 31.55 -0.05 0.72
C THR A 98 30.38 -0.98 0.41
N ALA A 99 29.69 -1.47 1.44
CA ALA A 99 28.53 -2.34 1.28
C ALA A 99 27.35 -1.58 0.65
N VAL A 100 27.06 -0.36 1.11
CA VAL A 100 26.01 0.50 0.55
C VAL A 100 26.30 0.82 -0.91
N GLN A 101 27.56 1.17 -1.25
CA GLN A 101 27.93 1.48 -2.63
C GLN A 101 27.77 0.27 -3.56
N LYS A 102 28.12 -0.93 -3.09
CA LYS A 102 27.88 -2.17 -3.85
C LYS A 102 26.39 -2.37 -4.13
N ILE A 103 25.54 -2.28 -3.10
CA ILE A 103 24.09 -2.44 -3.25
C ILE A 103 23.52 -1.41 -4.25
N ARG A 104 23.92 -0.13 -4.15
CA ARG A 104 23.52 0.92 -5.09
C ARG A 104 23.89 0.57 -6.54
N LYS A 105 25.12 0.09 -6.75
CA LYS A 105 25.61 -0.31 -8.08
C LYS A 105 24.78 -1.47 -8.64
N ASP A 106 24.50 -2.48 -7.83
CA ASP A 106 23.72 -3.66 -8.22
C ASP A 106 22.28 -3.28 -8.58
N VAL A 107 21.65 -2.39 -7.80
CA VAL A 107 20.32 -1.85 -8.09
C VAL A 107 20.30 -1.10 -9.43
N ILE A 108 21.27 -0.21 -9.67
CA ILE A 108 21.37 0.53 -10.95
C ILE A 108 21.55 -0.43 -12.13
N ALA A 109 22.38 -1.46 -11.97
CA ALA A 109 22.59 -2.47 -13.00
C ALA A 109 21.29 -3.24 -13.29
N ALA A 110 20.58 -3.66 -12.25
CA ALA A 110 19.30 -4.37 -12.37
C ALA A 110 18.25 -3.53 -13.09
N ILE A 111 18.09 -2.25 -12.71
CA ILE A 111 17.18 -1.30 -13.36
C ILE A 111 17.48 -1.22 -14.87
N LYS A 112 18.76 -1.06 -15.24
CA LYS A 112 19.16 -0.95 -16.66
C LYS A 112 18.85 -2.23 -17.44
N GLN A 113 19.08 -3.39 -16.85
CA GLN A 113 18.82 -4.68 -17.50
C GLN A 113 17.33 -4.95 -17.68
N VAL A 114 16.51 -4.73 -16.65
CA VAL A 114 15.05 -4.90 -16.73
C VAL A 114 14.43 -3.91 -17.72
N LYS A 115 14.91 -2.66 -17.77
CA LYS A 115 14.45 -1.69 -18.79
C LYS A 115 14.70 -2.16 -20.23
N ARG A 116 15.71 -2.99 -20.46
CA ARG A 116 16.05 -3.54 -21.78
C ARG A 116 15.25 -4.81 -22.12
N SER A 117 14.72 -5.54 -21.14
CA SER A 117 14.09 -6.86 -21.37
C SER A 117 12.74 -6.78 -22.09
N LYS A 118 12.15 -5.58 -22.24
CA LYS A 118 10.80 -5.33 -22.82
C LYS A 118 9.67 -6.14 -22.18
N ASP A 119 9.92 -6.81 -21.05
CA ASP A 119 8.92 -7.57 -20.32
C ASP A 119 7.99 -6.61 -19.55
N VAL A 120 6.76 -6.49 -20.04
CA VAL A 120 5.75 -5.56 -19.50
C VAL A 120 5.48 -5.81 -18.02
N LYS A 121 5.47 -7.07 -17.56
CA LYS A 121 5.22 -7.39 -16.14
C LYS A 121 6.40 -6.96 -15.29
N LYS A 122 7.63 -7.26 -15.71
CA LYS A 122 8.83 -6.83 -14.98
C LYS A 122 8.98 -5.31 -14.97
N LEU A 123 8.62 -4.63 -16.05
CA LEU A 123 8.62 -3.16 -16.12
C LEU A 123 7.57 -2.54 -15.18
N ALA A 124 6.37 -3.12 -15.09
CA ALA A 124 5.34 -2.67 -14.16
C ALA A 124 5.78 -2.86 -12.70
N THR A 125 6.34 -4.03 -12.37
CA THR A 125 6.91 -4.29 -11.03
C THR A 125 8.07 -3.36 -10.72
N LEU A 126 8.99 -3.15 -11.67
CA LEU A 126 10.11 -2.23 -11.53
C LEU A 126 9.62 -0.81 -11.22
N LYS A 127 8.63 -0.31 -11.96
CA LYS A 127 8.03 1.00 -11.72
C LYS A 127 7.49 1.11 -10.29
N HIS A 128 6.73 0.10 -9.85
CA HIS A 128 6.16 0.07 -8.50
C HIS A 128 7.22 0.06 -7.40
N GLN A 129 8.31 -0.70 -7.56
CA GLN A 129 9.38 -0.71 -6.56
C GLN A 129 10.20 0.57 -6.56
N LEU A 130 10.38 1.21 -7.73
CA LEU A 130 11.02 2.53 -7.81
C LEU A 130 10.17 3.60 -7.12
N GLU A 131 8.84 3.61 -7.31
CA GLU A 131 7.95 4.53 -6.60
C GLU A 131 8.08 4.38 -5.07
N LYS A 132 8.16 3.14 -4.56
CA LYS A 132 8.39 2.87 -3.13
C LYS A 132 9.75 3.34 -2.65
N LEU A 133 10.79 3.11 -3.44
CA LEU A 133 12.15 3.51 -3.10
C LEU A 133 12.32 5.03 -3.12
N GLU A 134 11.72 5.72 -4.09
CA GLU A 134 11.75 7.19 -4.18
C GLU A 134 11.00 7.84 -3.02
N ALA A 135 9.86 7.27 -2.58
CA ALA A 135 9.10 7.79 -1.45
C ALA A 135 9.97 7.94 -0.18
N ILE A 136 10.88 6.99 0.06
CA ILE A 136 11.77 6.98 1.22
C ILE A 136 13.13 7.68 1.01
N GLY A 137 13.32 8.40 -0.09
CA GLY A 137 14.57 9.12 -0.39
C GLY A 137 15.51 8.42 -1.38
N GLY A 138 15.00 7.48 -2.18
CA GLY A 138 15.71 6.89 -3.31
C GLY A 138 16.92 6.05 -2.89
N LEU A 139 17.95 6.00 -3.72
CA LEU A 139 19.20 5.28 -3.43
C LEU A 139 19.92 5.78 -2.16
N SER A 140 19.62 6.99 -1.68
CA SER A 140 20.23 7.56 -0.47
C SER A 140 19.76 6.87 0.81
N SER A 141 18.55 6.29 0.79
CA SER A 141 17.92 5.56 1.89
C SER A 141 18.47 4.14 2.10
N ILE A 142 19.32 3.67 1.18
CA ILE A 142 19.90 2.33 1.25
C ILE A 142 20.90 2.25 2.41
N VAL A 143 20.63 1.32 3.32
CA VAL A 143 21.47 0.96 4.45
C VAL A 143 21.98 -0.47 4.30
N PRO A 144 23.10 -0.86 4.94
CA PRO A 144 23.64 -2.22 4.86
C PRO A 144 22.91 -3.19 5.81
N SER A 145 21.65 -2.92 6.15
CA SER A 145 20.84 -3.73 7.07
C SER A 145 19.53 -4.13 6.40
N GLU A 146 19.07 -5.35 6.67
CA GLU A 146 17.76 -5.82 6.20
C GLU A 146 16.59 -5.20 6.96
N GLY A 147 16.84 -4.66 8.14
CA GLY A 147 15.79 -4.12 9.00
C GLY A 147 16.01 -4.31 10.50
N ILE A 148 15.05 -3.81 11.27
CA ILE A 148 14.96 -3.98 12.72
C ILE A 148 13.67 -4.73 13.07
N VAL A 149 13.81 -5.79 13.87
CA VAL A 149 12.69 -6.58 14.38
C VAL A 149 12.34 -6.10 15.79
N PHE A 150 11.06 -5.90 16.06
CA PHE A 150 10.57 -5.45 17.36
C PHE A 150 9.25 -6.14 17.72
N LYS A 151 8.93 -6.16 19.01
CA LYS A 151 7.64 -6.68 19.52
C LYS A 151 6.74 -5.52 19.92
N TYR A 152 5.48 -5.58 19.54
CA TYR A 152 4.46 -4.62 19.96
C TYR A 152 3.13 -5.34 20.20
N LYS A 153 2.52 -5.16 21.38
CA LYS A 153 1.26 -5.81 21.78
C LYS A 153 1.24 -7.33 21.53
N GLY A 154 2.34 -8.01 21.84
CA GLY A 154 2.48 -9.46 21.66
C GLY A 154 2.77 -9.94 20.23
N ASN A 155 2.71 -9.04 19.23
CA ASN A 155 3.03 -9.36 17.83
C ASN A 155 4.46 -8.94 17.49
N THR A 156 5.09 -9.68 16.58
CA THR A 156 6.43 -9.38 16.05
C THR A 156 6.29 -8.63 14.73
N TYR A 157 6.99 -7.49 14.63
CA TYR A 157 7.01 -6.63 13.45
C TYR A 157 8.45 -6.41 12.98
N LYS A 158 8.63 -6.06 11.70
CA LYS A 158 9.94 -5.71 11.12
C LYS A 158 9.81 -4.42 10.32
N PHE A 159 10.65 -3.42 10.62
CA PHE A 159 10.90 -2.32 9.69
C PHE A 159 12.03 -2.73 8.75
N THR A 160 11.78 -2.70 7.45
CA THR A 160 12.76 -3.08 6.42
C THR A 160 13.34 -1.88 5.67
N GLY A 161 12.70 -0.70 5.75
CA GLY A 161 13.11 0.49 5.01
C GLY A 161 13.34 0.19 3.51
N ALA A 162 14.49 0.62 3.00
CA ALA A 162 14.87 0.41 1.60
C ALA A 162 15.17 -1.04 1.20
N PHE A 163 15.40 -1.94 2.16
CA PHE A 163 15.78 -3.33 1.86
C PHE A 163 14.71 -4.07 1.04
N ALA A 164 13.43 -3.91 1.40
CA ALA A 164 12.34 -4.59 0.70
C ALA A 164 12.24 -4.19 -0.79
N PRO A 165 12.12 -2.90 -1.17
CA PRO A 165 12.08 -2.53 -2.58
C PRO A 165 13.39 -2.84 -3.32
N VAL A 166 14.56 -2.67 -2.68
CA VAL A 166 15.86 -3.06 -3.25
C VAL A 166 15.90 -4.54 -3.60
N ASN A 167 15.53 -5.41 -2.66
CA ASN A 167 15.55 -6.85 -2.87
C ASN A 167 14.59 -7.29 -3.99
N GLN A 168 13.43 -6.64 -4.10
CA GLN A 168 12.49 -6.89 -5.20
C GLN A 168 13.07 -6.47 -6.56
N ILE A 169 13.76 -5.32 -6.65
CA ILE A 169 14.41 -4.89 -7.90
C ILE A 169 15.51 -5.86 -8.32
N LEU A 170 16.34 -6.31 -7.39
CA LEU A 170 17.40 -7.28 -7.68
C LEU A 170 16.84 -8.65 -8.10
N GLY A 171 15.72 -9.06 -7.50
CA GLY A 171 15.03 -10.32 -7.82
C GLY A 171 14.49 -10.41 -9.25
N LEU A 172 14.18 -9.28 -9.90
CA LEU A 172 13.67 -9.23 -11.28
C LEU A 172 14.67 -9.75 -12.34
N LEU A 173 15.94 -9.89 -11.96
CA LEU A 173 16.97 -10.46 -12.84
C LEU A 173 16.91 -11.98 -12.91
N ASN A 174 16.41 -12.63 -11.87
CA ASN A 174 16.47 -14.08 -11.71
C ASN A 174 15.13 -14.77 -12.02
N PHE A 175 14.04 -14.02 -12.04
CA PHE A 175 12.66 -14.48 -12.29
C PHE A 175 11.99 -13.50 -13.24
#